data_AF-A0A4S5E5J3-F1
#
_entry.id   AF-A0A4S5E5J3-F1
#
_cell.length_a   1.000
_cell.length_b   1.000
_cell.length_c   1.000
_cell.angle_alpha   90.00
_cell.angle_beta   90.00
_cell.angle_gamma   90.00
#
_symmetry.space_group_name_H-M   'P 1'
#
loop_
_entity.id
_entity.type
_entity.pdbx_description
1 polymer ?
#
loop_
_entity_poly.entity_id
_entity_poly.type
_entity_poly.pdbx_seq_one_letter_code
_entity_poly.pdbx_strand_id
1 'polypeptide(L)'
;MDSTGEVGHLYVYHYTTSSTTLELSFTHVPKVAATPANVRRFDGFLSALGEINEFRTAAETLKESGWKRRPNMPLTDLSTEALRRLVDAVDSMRSEGPVS
;
A
#
# COMPACT_ATOMS: atom_id res chain seq x y z
N MET A 1 -22.22 2.25 -1.46
CA MET A 1 -20.81 2.68 -1.48
C MET A 1 -20.37 2.79 -0.04
N ASP A 2 -19.28 2.12 0.34
CA ASP A 2 -18.68 2.40 1.65
C ASP A 2 -18.08 3.79 1.58
N SER A 3 -18.49 4.66 2.50
CA SER A 3 -18.34 6.12 2.40
C SER A 3 -17.10 6.65 3.12
N THR A 4 -16.20 5.76 3.52
CA THR A 4 -15.05 6.07 4.38
C THR A 4 -13.85 6.65 3.63
N GLY A 5 -13.80 6.52 2.29
CA GLY A 5 -12.59 6.86 1.53
C GLY A 5 -11.42 5.90 1.78
N GLU A 6 -11.70 4.75 2.41
CA GLU A 6 -10.70 3.74 2.73
C GLU A 6 -10.22 3.00 1.48
N VAL A 7 -8.91 3.02 1.26
CA VAL A 7 -8.28 2.37 0.10
C VAL A 7 -7.69 1.00 0.44
N GLY A 8 -7.48 0.72 1.74
CA GLY A 8 -6.89 -0.51 2.22
C GLY A 8 -6.37 -0.44 3.65
N HIS A 9 -5.63 -1.47 4.05
CA HIS A 9 -5.02 -1.62 5.37
C HIS A 9 -3.56 -2.08 5.26
N LEU A 10 -2.79 -1.75 6.29
CA LEU A 10 -1.52 -2.39 6.59
C LEU A 10 -1.73 -3.28 7.81
N TYR A 11 -1.47 -4.57 7.68
CA TYR A 11 -1.56 -5.50 8.80
C TYR A 11 -0.17 -5.89 9.26
N VAL A 12 0.03 -5.88 10.58
CA VAL A 12 1.21 -6.48 11.20
C VAL A 12 0.76 -7.75 11.90
N TYR A 13 1.20 -8.90 11.38
CA TYR A 13 0.90 -10.19 11.98
C TYR A 13 2.09 -10.65 12.81
N HIS A 14 1.83 -11.01 14.06
CA HIS A 14 2.80 -11.65 14.94
C HIS A 14 2.36 -13.09 15.18
N TYR A 15 3.21 -14.05 14.80
CA TYR A 15 2.94 -15.47 14.97
C TYR A 15 3.80 -16.02 16.09
N THR A 16 3.20 -16.75 17.04
CA THR A 16 3.85 -17.19 18.29
C THR A 16 5.08 -18.08 18.11
N THR A 17 5.26 -18.69 16.95
CA THR A 17 6.40 -19.55 16.60
C THR A 17 7.23 -19.04 15.42
N SER A 18 6.90 -17.87 14.86
CA SER A 18 7.49 -17.38 13.61
C SER A 18 7.71 -15.87 13.58
N SER A 19 8.37 -15.42 12.51
CA SER A 19 8.67 -14.02 12.24
C SER A 19 7.42 -13.15 12.19
N THR A 20 7.52 -11.92 12.68
CA THR A 20 6.49 -10.89 12.48
C THR A 20 6.48 -10.48 11.00
N THR A 21 5.31 -10.36 10.39
CA THR A 21 5.15 -9.96 8.98
C THR A 21 4.33 -8.70 8.83
N LEU A 22 4.59 -7.96 7.76
CA LEU A 22 3.79 -6.84 7.29
C LEU A 22 3.05 -7.28 6.01
N GLU A 23 1.74 -7.14 5.98
CA GLU A 23 0.90 -7.38 4.80
C GLU A 23 0.30 -6.08 4.27
N LEU A 24 0.40 -5.87 2.96
CA LEU A 24 -0.19 -4.73 2.26
C LEU A 24 -1.53 -5.14 1.63
N SER A 25 -2.66 -4.66 2.17
CA SER A 25 -3.99 -5.01 1.70
C SER A 25 -4.71 -3.81 1.09
N PHE A 26 -4.55 -3.59 -0.22
CA PHE A 26 -5.14 -2.47 -0.96
C PHE A 26 -6.28 -2.87 -1.90
N THR A 27 -7.03 -3.91 -1.53
CA THR A 27 -8.09 -4.51 -2.38
C THR A 27 -9.27 -3.58 -2.67
N HIS A 28 -9.39 -2.44 -1.99
CA HIS A 28 -10.44 -1.44 -2.23
C HIS A 28 -10.07 -0.40 -3.28
N VAL A 29 -8.80 -0.26 -3.65
CA VAL A 29 -8.34 0.71 -4.66
C VAL A 29 -9.15 0.64 -5.96
N PRO A 30 -9.46 -0.52 -6.56
CA PRO A 30 -10.25 -0.57 -7.80
C PRO A 30 -11.65 0.04 -7.68
N LYS A 31 -12.25 0.06 -6.47
CA LYS A 31 -13.55 0.66 -6.22
C LYS A 31 -13.47 2.18 -6.02
N VAL A 32 -12.32 2.68 -5.54
CA VAL A 32 -12.07 4.11 -5.24
C VAL A 32 -11.43 4.84 -6.43
N ALA A 33 -10.75 4.12 -7.33
CA ALA A 33 -10.11 4.62 -8.54
C ALA A 33 -11.12 4.98 -9.66
N ALA A 34 -12.18 5.71 -9.31
CA ALA A 34 -13.26 6.08 -10.22
C ALA A 34 -12.92 7.28 -11.15
N THR A 35 -11.87 8.04 -10.82
CA THR A 35 -11.48 9.25 -11.57
C THR A 35 -10.02 9.17 -12.05
N PRO A 36 -9.67 9.82 -13.17
CA PRO A 36 -8.28 9.89 -13.63
C PRO A 36 -7.31 10.48 -12.59
N ALA A 37 -7.79 11.38 -11.72
CA ALA A 37 -6.99 11.93 -10.63
C ALA A 37 -6.64 10.86 -9.58
N ASN A 38 -7.61 10.03 -9.20
CA ASN A 38 -7.37 8.92 -8.27
C ASN A 38 -6.46 7.86 -8.90
N VAL A 39 -6.65 7.53 -10.19
CA VAL A 39 -5.76 6.60 -10.92
C VAL A 39 -4.32 7.08 -10.86
N ARG A 40 -4.06 8.34 -11.23
CA ARG A 40 -2.70 8.92 -11.16
C ARG A 40 -2.13 8.91 -9.74
N ARG A 41 -2.95 9.17 -8.72
CA ARG A 41 -2.53 9.11 -7.32
C ARG A 41 -2.07 7.71 -6.94
N PHE A 42 -2.85 6.69 -7.28
CA PHE A 42 -2.51 5.30 -6.97
C PHE A 42 -1.33 4.78 -7.78
N ASP A 43 -1.18 5.22 -9.03
CA ASP A 43 0.03 4.95 -9.84
C ASP A 43 1.27 5.61 -9.22
N GLY A 44 1.12 6.83 -8.68
CA GLY A 44 2.17 7.53 -7.93
C GLY A 44 2.61 6.76 -6.69
N PHE A 45 1.66 6.23 -5.91
CA PHE A 45 1.96 5.33 -4.80
C PHE A 45 2.72 4.08 -5.25
N LEU A 46 2.29 3.39 -6.31
CA LEU A 46 2.98 2.20 -6.80
C LEU A 46 4.41 2.52 -7.27
N SER A 47 4.61 3.68 -7.90
CA SER A 47 5.94 4.15 -8.29
C SER A 47 6.83 4.37 -7.06
N ALA A 48 6.34 5.14 -6.07
CA ALA A 48 7.09 5.42 -4.84
C ALA A 48 7.42 4.15 -4.06
N LEU A 49 6.47 3.21 -3.97
CA LEU A 49 6.68 1.91 -3.34
C LEU A 49 7.73 1.08 -4.08
N GLY A 50 7.72 1.11 -5.42
CA GLY A 50 8.69 0.41 -6.27
C GLY A 50 10.13 0.92 -6.17
N GLU A 51 10.32 2.17 -5.74
CA GLU A 51 11.62 2.79 -5.46
C GLU A 51 12.22 2.40 -4.10
N ILE A 52 11.45 1.68 -3.27
CA ILE A 52 11.96 1.09 -2.02
C ILE A 52 12.37 -0.34 -2.34
N ASN A 53 13.66 -0.66 -2.23
CA ASN A 53 14.21 -1.94 -2.68
C ASN A 53 13.48 -3.14 -2.06
N GLU A 54 13.18 -3.06 -0.77
CA GLU A 54 12.48 -4.08 0.00
C GLU A 54 11.01 -4.30 -0.45
N PHE A 55 10.38 -3.29 -1.08
CA PHE A 55 8.98 -3.34 -1.49
C PHE A 55 8.79 -3.46 -3.01
N ARG A 56 9.85 -3.52 -3.81
CA ARG A 56 9.75 -3.55 -5.28
C ARG A 56 8.83 -4.66 -5.79
N THR A 57 9.05 -5.89 -5.31
CA THR A 57 8.21 -7.04 -5.67
C THR A 57 6.78 -6.91 -5.16
N ALA A 58 6.57 -6.24 -4.02
CA ALA A 58 5.23 -5.96 -3.52
C ALA A 58 4.48 -4.97 -4.43
N ALA A 59 5.15 -3.91 -4.89
CA ALA A 59 4.59 -2.95 -5.85
C ALA A 59 4.23 -3.62 -7.19
N GLU A 60 5.12 -4.45 -7.72
CA GLU A 60 4.86 -5.25 -8.93
C GLU A 60 3.66 -6.19 -8.74
N THR A 61 3.60 -6.91 -7.61
CA THR A 61 2.49 -7.81 -7.28
C THR A 61 1.15 -7.07 -7.22
N LEU A 62 1.12 -5.89 -6.60
CA LEU A 62 -0.08 -5.06 -6.53
C LEU A 62 -0.50 -4.59 -7.92
N LYS A 63 0.46 -4.11 -8.73
CA LYS A 63 0.21 -3.63 -10.09
C LYS A 63 -0.32 -4.74 -11.01
N GLU A 64 0.37 -5.87 -11.09
CA GLU A 64 0.03 -6.98 -11.98
C GLU A 64 -1.28 -7.66 -11.59
N SER A 65 -1.57 -7.75 -10.29
CA SER A 65 -2.83 -8.33 -9.82
C SER A 65 -4.02 -7.38 -9.92
N GLY A 66 -3.80 -6.12 -10.34
CA GLY A 66 -4.83 -5.08 -10.27
C GLY A 66 -5.36 -4.93 -8.84
N TRP A 67 -4.46 -4.88 -7.86
CA TRP A 67 -4.74 -4.71 -6.43
C TRP A 67 -5.43 -5.89 -5.74
N LYS A 68 -5.58 -7.04 -6.41
CA LYS A 68 -6.28 -8.21 -5.84
C LYS A 68 -5.44 -9.01 -4.86
N ARG A 69 -4.11 -9.01 -5.02
CA ARG A 69 -3.18 -9.74 -4.12
C ARG A 69 -2.75 -8.87 -2.95
N ARG A 70 -2.34 -9.53 -1.87
CA ARG A 70 -1.87 -8.92 -0.62
C ARG A 70 -0.43 -9.37 -0.37
N PRO A 71 0.57 -8.66 -0.90
CA PRO A 71 1.95 -9.05 -0.67
C PRO A 71 2.28 -8.95 0.82
N ASN A 72 2.98 -9.96 1.32
CA ASN A 72 3.41 -10.08 2.71
C ASN A 72 4.94 -10.15 2.77
N MET A 73 5.51 -9.57 3.82
CA MET A 73 6.96 -9.47 3.96
C MET A 73 7.35 -9.66 5.43
N PRO A 74 8.37 -10.46 5.74
CA PRO A 74 8.93 -10.53 7.09
C PRO A 74 9.46 -9.15 7.51
N LEU A 75 9.13 -8.68 8.72
CA LEU A 75 9.69 -7.44 9.26
C LEU A 75 11.22 -7.51 9.42
N THR A 76 11.79 -8.71 9.54
CA THR A 76 13.24 -8.93 9.58
C THR A 76 13.95 -8.50 8.30
N ASP A 77 13.22 -8.45 7.19
CA ASP A 77 13.76 -8.11 5.87
C ASP A 77 13.62 -6.60 5.59
N LEU A 78 13.04 -5.84 6.53
CA LEU A 78 12.73 -4.42 6.37
C LEU A 78 13.62 -3.56 7.24
N SER A 79 14.34 -2.65 6.59
CA SER A 79 15.03 -1.58 7.28
C SER A 79 14.03 -0.58 7.89
N THR A 80 14.42 0.09 8.97
CA THR A 80 13.61 1.19 9.54
C THR A 80 13.36 2.30 8.53
N GLU A 81 14.33 2.54 7.63
CA GLU A 81 14.20 3.52 6.56
C GLU A 81 13.14 3.11 5.53
N ALA A 82 13.12 1.84 5.12
CA ALA A 82 12.10 1.33 4.22
C ALA A 82 10.69 1.44 4.83
N LEU A 83 10.55 1.19 6.13
CA LEU A 83 9.27 1.39 6.83
C LEU A 83 8.83 2.86 6.85
N ARG A 84 9.75 3.81 7.05
CA ARG A 84 9.43 5.25 6.97
C ARG A 84 8.97 5.63 5.57
N ARG A 85 9.75 5.24 4.54
CA ARG A 85 9.41 5.50 3.14
C ARG A 85 8.09 4.84 2.72
N LEU A 86 7.75 3.66 3.27
CA LEU A 86 6.43 3.07 3.08
C LEU A 86 5.33 3.98 3.62
N VAL A 87 5.48 4.49 4.84
CA VAL A 87 4.50 5.40 5.44
C VAL A 87 4.34 6.65 4.59
N ASP A 88 5.43 7.24 4.10
CA ASP A 88 5.38 8.41 3.20
C ASP A 88 4.65 8.08 1.89
N ALA A 89 4.92 6.90 1.31
CA ALA A 89 4.20 6.44 0.13
C ALA A 89 2.70 6.27 0.41
N VAL A 90 2.33 5.69 1.55
CA VAL A 90 0.91 5.54 1.93
C VAL A 90 0.23 6.90 2.15
N ASP A 91 0.92 7.86 2.77
CA ASP A 91 0.38 9.22 2.97
C ASP A 91 0.05 9.91 1.64
N SER A 92 0.84 9.65 0.58
CA SER A 92 0.57 10.17 -0.77
C SER A 92 -0.77 9.69 -1.38
N MET A 93 -1.37 8.62 -0.84
CA MET A 93 -2.67 8.12 -1.31
C MET A 93 -3.86 8.90 -0.73
N ARG A 94 -3.65 9.78 0.26
CA ARG A 94 -4.73 10.55 0.87
C ARG A 94 -5.39 11.43 -0.18
N SER A 95 -6.72 11.44 -0.19
CA SER A 95 -7.45 12.44 -0.96
C SER A 95 -7.26 13.81 -0.33
N GLU A 96 -6.97 14.84 -1.13
CA GLU A 96 -7.30 16.19 -0.73
C GLU A 96 -8.81 16.19 -0.44
N GLY A 97 -9.18 16.34 0.83
CA GLY A 97 -10.58 16.50 1.20
C GLY A 97 -11.15 17.78 0.56
N PRO A 98 -12.47 18.00 0.63
CA PRO A 98 -13.00 19.31 0.27
C PRO A 98 -12.28 20.36 1.12
N VAL A 99 -11.66 21.34 0.46
CA VAL A 99 -11.21 22.57 1.12
C VAL A 99 -12.46 23.15 1.78
N SER A 100 -12.48 23.13 3.12
CA SER A 100 -13.54 23.73 3.93
C SER A 100 -13.51 25.24 3.80
#